data_AF-A0A9P6CD03-F1
#
_entry.id   AF-A0A9P6CD03-F1
#
_cell.length_a   1.000
_cell.length_b   1.000
_cell.length_c   1.000
_cell.angle_alpha   90.00
_cell.angle_beta   90.00
_cell.angle_gamma   90.00
#
_symmetry.space_group_name_H-M   'P 1'
#
loop_
_entity.id
_entity.type
_entity.pdbx_description
1 polymer ?
#
loop_
_entity_poly.entity_id
_entity_poly.type
_entity_poly.pdbx_seq_one_letter_code
_entity_poly.pdbx_strand_id
1 'polypeptide(L)'
;MESSISAAFLKARSIGLCCLVFIDFLWIISLCFVVFTWWDVLDHPQKSLIILMLVANTASAVILLILLLVEFRPWLDAARILLLLVVHIGTASAFIYWSPRVKCLTETPDQEGVCRLIIVYLLIASWFIPGILVTYAAGLAVMVWKRSRSTLVKTFSSLDEETITQLQRPSRIAITDLVAYPSSSTSPIHMLEISDTKLSLVSDDTKDSQASVAKRLSKPSPMKYF
;
A
#
# COMPACT_ATOMS: atom_id res chain seq x y z
N MET A 1 28.80 7.41 -8.27
CA MET A 1 27.91 7.97 -7.23
C MET A 1 26.55 7.25 -7.12
N GLU A 2 26.19 6.38 -8.07
CA GLU A 2 24.88 5.71 -8.09
C GLU A 2 24.69 4.60 -7.03
N SER A 3 25.79 4.05 -6.49
CA SER A 3 25.76 3.01 -5.44
C SER A 3 25.32 3.53 -4.07
N SER A 4 25.60 4.79 -3.74
CA SER A 4 25.31 5.36 -2.41
C SER A 4 23.81 5.59 -2.17
N ILE A 5 23.05 5.88 -3.24
CA ILE A 5 21.61 6.18 -3.15
C ILE A 5 20.81 4.91 -2.84
N SER A 6 21.23 3.76 -3.39
CA SER A 6 20.58 2.47 -3.11
C SER A 6 20.75 2.04 -1.65
N ALA A 7 21.96 2.21 -1.09
CA ALA A 7 22.24 1.85 0.29
C ALA A 7 21.49 2.72 1.31
N ALA A 8 21.39 4.02 1.05
CA ALA A 8 20.62 4.94 1.90
C ALA A 8 19.12 4.60 1.91
N PHE A 9 18.57 4.23 0.75
CA PHE A 9 17.18 3.82 0.61
C PHE A 9 16.88 2.55 1.41
N LEU A 10 17.73 1.52 1.29
CA LEU A 10 17.55 0.27 2.02
C LEU A 10 17.66 0.47 3.54
N LYS A 11 18.59 1.32 4.00
CA LYS A 11 18.70 1.69 5.42
C LYS A 11 17.46 2.43 5.93
N ALA A 12 16.99 3.45 5.21
CA ALA A 12 15.81 4.20 5.61
C ALA A 12 14.55 3.31 5.67
N ARG A 13 14.36 2.43 4.68
CA ARG A 13 13.28 1.43 4.67
C ARG A 13 13.38 0.49 5.86
N SER A 14 14.56 -0.07 6.13
CA SER A 14 14.78 -0.99 7.25
C SER A 14 14.46 -0.33 8.59
N ILE A 15 14.91 0.91 8.79
CA ILE A 15 14.60 1.69 10.00
C ILE A 15 13.09 1.91 10.12
N GLY A 16 12.43 2.35 9.05
CA GLY A 16 10.98 2.56 9.04
C GLY A 16 10.18 1.31 9.35
N LEU A 17 10.55 0.16 8.76
CA LEU A 17 9.91 -1.13 9.03
C LEU A 17 10.19 -1.61 10.47
N CYS A 18 11.41 -1.44 10.99
CA CYS A 18 11.71 -1.76 12.39
C CYS A 18 10.88 -0.92 13.35
N CYS A 19 10.75 0.40 13.10
CA CYS A 19 9.90 1.27 13.91
C CYS A 19 8.43 0.85 13.85
N LEU A 20 7.91 0.51 12.66
CA LEU A 20 6.55 0.02 12.47
C LEU A 20 6.30 -1.27 13.26
N VAL A 21 7.18 -2.26 13.13
CA VAL A 21 7.07 -3.54 13.86
C VAL A 21 7.14 -3.34 15.36
N PHE A 22 8.03 -2.48 15.85
CA PHE A 22 8.15 -2.19 17.28
C PHE A 22 6.88 -1.55 17.85
N ILE A 23 6.33 -0.57 17.14
CA ILE A 23 5.09 0.10 17.55
C ILE A 23 3.92 -0.87 17.52
N ASP A 24 3.80 -1.69 16.48
CA ASP A 24 2.75 -2.69 16.36
C ASP A 24 2.83 -3.75 17.47
N PHE A 25 4.05 -4.16 17.84
CA PHE A 25 4.27 -5.06 18.97
C PHE A 25 3.86 -4.45 20.32
N LEU A 26 4.25 -3.19 20.59
CA LEU A 26 3.80 -2.46 21.77
C LEU A 26 2.27 -2.36 21.82
N TRP A 27 1.65 -2.11 20.65
CA TRP A 27 0.21 -2.03 20.53
C TRP A 27 -0.49 -3.36 20.84
N ILE A 28 0.02 -4.47 20.31
CA ILE A 28 -0.48 -5.82 20.63
C ILE A 28 -0.38 -6.09 22.13
N ILE A 29 0.74 -5.74 22.78
CA ILE A 29 0.89 -5.89 24.24
C ILE A 29 -0.17 -5.07 24.98
N SER A 30 -0.39 -3.81 24.60
CA SER A 30 -1.42 -2.97 25.20
C SER A 30 -2.82 -3.57 25.01
N LEU A 31 -3.15 -4.10 23.83
CA LEU A 31 -4.43 -4.76 23.60
C LEU A 31 -4.59 -6.03 24.44
N CYS A 32 -3.54 -6.86 24.54
CA CYS A 32 -3.56 -8.02 25.42
C CYS A 32 -3.83 -7.60 26.87
N PHE A 33 -3.15 -6.57 27.37
CA PHE A 33 -3.38 -6.05 28.71
C PHE A 33 -4.82 -5.57 28.93
N VAL A 34 -5.39 -4.84 27.97
CA VAL A 34 -6.80 -4.39 28.02
C VAL A 34 -7.76 -5.59 28.01
N VAL A 35 -7.52 -6.57 27.13
CA VAL A 35 -8.32 -7.81 27.07
C VAL A 35 -8.31 -8.52 28.42
N PHE A 36 -7.14 -8.71 29.04
CA PHE A 36 -7.04 -9.41 30.33
C PHE A 36 -7.69 -8.63 31.48
N THR A 37 -7.56 -7.31 31.50
CA THR A 37 -8.09 -6.49 32.60
C THR A 37 -9.61 -6.28 32.52
N TRP A 38 -10.19 -6.33 31.31
CA TRP A 38 -11.61 -6.03 31.10
C TRP A 38 -12.45 -7.20 30.62
N TRP A 39 -11.88 -8.41 30.52
CA TRP A 39 -12.57 -9.57 29.96
C TRP A 39 -13.93 -9.84 30.62
N ASP A 40 -14.00 -9.76 31.95
CA ASP A 40 -15.22 -10.12 32.68
C ASP A 40 -16.31 -9.03 32.60
N VAL A 41 -15.91 -7.77 32.39
CA VAL A 41 -16.82 -6.61 32.33
C VAL A 41 -17.39 -6.40 30.93
N LEU A 42 -16.68 -6.88 29.90
CA LEU A 42 -17.01 -6.57 28.51
C LEU A 42 -18.20 -7.39 27.97
N ASP A 43 -19.08 -6.73 27.24
CA ASP A 43 -20.20 -7.37 26.56
C ASP A 43 -19.73 -8.30 25.41
N HIS A 44 -20.54 -9.31 25.11
CA HIS A 44 -20.24 -10.30 24.06
C HIS A 44 -19.88 -9.70 22.67
N PRO A 45 -20.58 -8.68 22.14
CA PRO A 45 -20.19 -8.03 20.89
C PRO A 45 -18.86 -7.27 20.99
N GLN A 46 -18.57 -6.65 22.13
CA GLN A 46 -17.32 -5.92 22.33
C GLN A 46 -16.13 -6.88 22.40
N LYS A 47 -16.30 -8.03 23.07
CA LYS A 47 -15.29 -9.11 23.09
C LYS A 47 -14.92 -9.53 21.68
N SER A 48 -15.91 -9.78 20.83
CA SER A 48 -15.66 -10.16 19.44
C SER A 48 -14.93 -9.07 18.66
N LEU A 49 -15.29 -7.79 18.85
CA LEU A 49 -14.61 -6.66 18.19
C LEU A 49 -13.15 -6.50 18.65
N ILE A 50 -12.87 -6.61 19.94
CA ILE A 50 -11.51 -6.52 20.46
C ILE A 50 -10.66 -7.70 19.97
N ILE A 51 -11.22 -8.91 19.97
CA ILE A 51 -10.53 -10.09 19.42
C ILE A 51 -10.26 -9.90 17.92
N LEU A 52 -11.23 -9.41 17.15
CA LEU A 52 -11.03 -9.12 15.72
C LEU A 52 -9.94 -8.08 15.51
N MET A 53 -9.91 -7.03 16.34
CA MET A 53 -8.86 -6.01 16.29
C MET A 53 -7.49 -6.60 16.65
N LEU A 54 -7.41 -7.47 17.67
CA LEU A 54 -6.20 -8.17 18.06
C LEU A 54 -5.70 -9.10 16.94
N VAL A 55 -6.59 -9.86 16.31
CA VAL A 55 -6.28 -10.74 15.17
C VAL A 55 -5.80 -9.93 13.97
N ALA A 56 -6.48 -8.82 13.66
CA ALA A 56 -6.08 -7.92 12.58
C ALA A 56 -4.68 -7.34 12.81
N ASN A 57 -4.40 -6.80 14.01
CA ASN A 57 -3.08 -6.27 14.36
C ASN A 57 -2.01 -7.38 14.35
N THR A 58 -2.33 -8.58 14.84
CA THR A 58 -1.40 -9.73 14.79
C THR A 58 -1.08 -10.14 13.35
N ALA A 59 -2.09 -10.19 12.49
CA ALA A 59 -1.89 -10.46 11.06
C ALA A 59 -1.06 -9.36 10.39
N SER A 60 -1.30 -8.09 10.73
CA SER A 60 -0.50 -6.95 10.29
C SER A 60 0.97 -7.11 10.72
N ALA A 61 1.24 -7.46 11.99
CA ALA A 61 2.58 -7.70 12.51
C ALA A 61 3.32 -8.78 11.69
N VAL A 62 2.65 -9.91 11.46
CA VAL A 62 3.22 -11.02 10.67
C VAL A 62 3.50 -10.59 9.24
N ILE A 63 2.58 -9.87 8.59
CA ILE A 63 2.78 -9.35 7.23
C ILE A 63 3.96 -8.37 7.19
N LEU A 64 4.09 -7.48 8.18
CA LEU A 64 5.22 -6.55 8.31
C LEU A 64 6.55 -7.29 8.52
N LEU A 65 6.56 -8.36 9.32
CA LEU A 65 7.74 -9.20 9.52
C LEU A 65 8.14 -9.90 8.21
N ILE A 66 7.17 -10.42 7.47
CA ILE A 66 7.42 -11.03 6.16
C ILE A 66 7.95 -9.97 5.17
N LEU A 67 7.42 -8.74 5.20
CA LEU A 67 7.90 -7.64 4.37
C LEU A 67 9.32 -7.18 4.72
N LEU A 68 9.74 -7.38 5.97
CA LEU A 68 11.12 -7.15 6.40
C LEU A 68 12.08 -8.20 5.82
N LEU A 69 11.62 -9.45 5.67
CA LEU A 69 12.44 -10.58 5.20
C LEU A 69 12.47 -10.75 3.68
N VAL A 70 11.40 -10.38 2.97
CA VAL A 70 11.27 -10.60 1.52
C VAL A 70 11.91 -9.47 0.72
N GLU A 71 12.53 -9.81 -0.42
CA GLU A 71 13.12 -8.85 -1.34
C GLU A 71 12.11 -7.78 -1.81
N PHE A 72 12.61 -6.55 -1.93
CA PHE A 72 11.77 -5.39 -2.16
C PHE A 72 11.13 -5.39 -3.57
N ARG A 73 9.81 -5.53 -3.62
CA ARG A 73 9.00 -5.22 -4.82
C ARG A 73 8.09 -4.02 -4.54
N PRO A 74 8.33 -2.84 -5.16
CA PRO A 74 7.64 -1.60 -4.82
C PRO A 74 6.12 -1.65 -5.02
N TRP A 75 5.67 -2.35 -6.07
CA TRP A 75 4.25 -2.51 -6.37
C TRP A 75 3.50 -3.35 -5.33
N LEU A 76 4.15 -4.43 -4.87
CA LEU A 76 3.56 -5.33 -3.89
C LEU A 76 3.53 -4.71 -2.49
N ASP A 77 4.56 -3.93 -2.16
CA ASP A 77 4.66 -3.17 -0.91
C ASP A 77 3.53 -2.14 -0.82
N ALA A 78 3.31 -1.37 -1.88
CA ALA A 78 2.23 -0.39 -1.95
C ALA A 78 0.83 -1.04 -1.81
N ALA A 79 0.57 -2.14 -2.52
CA ALA A 79 -0.70 -2.85 -2.43
C ALA A 79 -0.95 -3.40 -1.01
N ARG A 80 0.08 -3.94 -0.35
CA ARG A 80 -0.01 -4.45 1.03
C ARG A 80 -0.26 -3.33 2.04
N ILE A 81 0.44 -2.20 1.92
CA ILE A 81 0.24 -1.03 2.77
C ILE A 81 -1.18 -0.48 2.61
N LEU A 82 -1.68 -0.42 1.37
CA LEU A 82 -3.04 0.04 1.10
C LEU A 82 -4.08 -0.93 1.67
N LEU A 83 -3.87 -2.25 1.53
CA LEU A 83 -4.74 -3.25 2.13
C LEU A 83 -4.77 -3.12 3.66
N LEU A 84 -3.59 -2.99 4.29
CA LEU A 84 -3.47 -2.76 5.73
C LEU A 84 -4.22 -1.49 6.15
N LEU A 85 -4.02 -0.39 5.41
CA LEU A 85 -4.70 0.87 5.66
C LEU A 85 -6.23 0.71 5.62
N VAL A 86 -6.76 0.03 4.59
CA VAL A 86 -8.20 -0.22 4.44
C VAL A 86 -8.73 -1.08 5.59
N VAL A 87 -8.00 -2.11 6.01
CA VAL A 87 -8.38 -2.95 7.15
C VAL A 87 -8.42 -2.14 8.44
N HIS A 88 -7.39 -1.34 8.74
CA HIS A 88 -7.33 -0.54 9.96
C HIS A 88 -8.36 0.62 9.96
N ILE A 89 -8.57 1.29 8.84
CA ILE A 89 -9.63 2.31 8.71
C ILE A 89 -11.01 1.65 8.82
N GLY A 90 -11.19 0.48 8.21
CA GLY A 90 -12.44 -0.27 8.25
C GLY A 90 -12.80 -0.71 9.67
N THR A 91 -11.83 -1.25 10.42
CA THR A 91 -12.05 -1.65 11.81
C THR A 91 -12.30 -0.45 12.72
N ALA A 92 -11.57 0.65 12.56
CA ALA A 92 -11.82 1.89 13.30
C ALA A 92 -13.20 2.47 12.99
N SER A 93 -13.60 2.48 11.70
CA SER A 93 -14.91 2.97 11.27
C SER A 93 -16.04 2.09 11.81
N ALA A 94 -15.87 0.77 11.78
CA ALA A 94 -16.81 -0.16 12.39
C ALA A 94 -16.91 0.11 13.89
N PHE A 95 -15.79 0.32 14.58
CA PHE A 95 -15.80 0.64 16.01
C PHE A 95 -16.59 1.92 16.31
N ILE A 96 -16.39 3.00 15.54
CA ILE A 96 -17.16 4.25 15.66
C ILE A 96 -18.65 4.00 15.45
N TYR A 97 -19.01 3.22 14.43
CA TYR A 97 -20.41 2.94 14.11
C TYR A 97 -21.10 2.12 15.21
N TRP A 98 -20.40 1.19 15.85
CA TRP A 98 -20.94 0.36 16.93
C TRP A 98 -20.83 1.00 18.32
N SER A 99 -19.90 1.92 18.54
CA SER A 99 -19.65 2.60 19.83
C SER A 99 -20.89 3.20 20.50
N PRO A 100 -21.76 3.98 19.84
CA PRO A 100 -22.90 4.62 20.51
C PRO A 100 -23.98 3.64 20.96
N ARG A 101 -23.95 2.39 20.49
CA ARG A 101 -24.92 1.36 20.92
C ARG A 101 -24.53 0.68 22.22
N VAL A 102 -23.29 0.85 22.66
CA VAL A 102 -22.82 0.24 23.90
C VAL A 102 -23.11 1.19 25.05
N LYS A 103 -24.17 0.91 25.79
CA LYS A 103 -24.42 1.60 27.06
C LYS A 103 -23.54 0.93 28.10
N CYS A 104 -22.71 1.68 28.82
CA CYS A 104 -22.00 1.14 29.99
C CYS A 104 -23.08 0.75 31.01
N LEU A 105 -23.36 -0.54 31.15
CA LEU A 105 -24.27 -1.07 32.16
C LEU A 105 -23.55 -1.02 33.51
N THR A 106 -23.43 0.15 34.10
CA THR A 106 -22.80 0.32 35.42
C THR A 106 -23.67 1.17 36.32
N GLU A 107 -23.91 0.67 37.54
CA GLU A 107 -24.77 1.28 38.56
C GLU A 107 -24.15 2.53 39.22
N THR A 108 -22.84 2.74 39.06
CA THR A 108 -22.10 3.82 39.73
C THR A 108 -21.56 4.85 38.73
N PRO A 109 -21.66 6.16 39.05
CA PRO A 109 -21.21 7.24 38.14
C PRO A 109 -19.70 7.22 37.89
N ASP A 110 -18.90 6.73 38.84
CA ASP A 110 -17.44 6.66 38.70
C ASP A 110 -17.00 5.62 37.65
N GLN A 111 -17.72 4.51 37.51
CA GLN A 111 -17.42 3.47 36.53
C GLN A 111 -17.75 3.89 35.09
N GLU A 112 -18.80 4.70 34.91
CA GLU A 112 -19.17 5.23 33.60
C GLU A 112 -18.05 6.10 33.01
N GLY A 113 -17.41 6.92 33.86
CA GLY A 113 -16.27 7.74 33.48
C GLY A 113 -15.10 6.93 32.95
N VAL A 114 -14.72 5.84 33.65
CA VAL A 114 -13.61 4.97 33.25
C VAL A 114 -13.92 4.21 31.96
N CYS A 115 -15.14 3.68 31.84
CA CYS A 115 -15.62 2.99 30.64
C CYS A 115 -15.49 3.88 29.39
N ARG A 116 -16.00 5.12 29.49
CA ARG A 116 -15.94 6.10 28.39
C ARG A 116 -14.51 6.52 28.06
N LEU A 117 -13.66 6.69 29.08
CA LEU A 117 -12.26 7.05 28.89
C LEU A 117 -11.50 5.98 28.10
N ILE A 118 -11.74 4.70 28.39
CA ILE A 118 -11.09 3.58 27.69
C ILE A 118 -11.56 3.48 26.25
N ILE A 119 -12.86 3.65 25.98
CA ILE A 119 -13.38 3.65 24.61
C ILE A 119 -12.72 4.77 23.80
N VAL A 120 -12.61 5.97 24.37
CA VAL A 120 -11.93 7.10 23.72
C VAL A 120 -10.44 6.83 23.54
N TYR A 121 -9.78 6.21 24.51
CA TYR A 121 -8.37 5.83 24.43
C TYR A 121 -8.13 4.82 23.30
N LEU A 122 -8.94 3.76 23.23
CA LEU A 122 -8.91 2.78 22.14
C LEU A 122 -9.19 3.44 20.80
N LEU A 123 -10.11 4.40 20.76
CA LEU A 123 -10.39 5.16 19.55
C LEU A 123 -9.16 5.96 19.11
N ILE A 124 -8.61 6.83 19.96
CA ILE A 124 -7.43 7.65 19.65
C ILE A 124 -6.27 6.77 19.20
N ALA A 125 -6.03 5.69 19.92
CA ALA A 125 -4.88 4.86 19.65
C ALA A 125 -5.09 3.91 18.45
N SER A 126 -6.34 3.62 18.06
CA SER A 126 -6.65 2.99 16.76
C SER A 126 -6.28 3.85 15.55
N TRP A 127 -6.20 5.18 15.70
CA TRP A 127 -5.75 6.10 14.64
C TRP A 127 -4.23 6.20 14.54
N PHE A 128 -3.50 5.74 15.56
CA PHE A 128 -2.04 5.81 15.58
C PHE A 128 -1.41 4.96 14.47
N ILE A 129 -1.88 3.71 14.30
CA ILE A 129 -1.40 2.80 13.26
C ILE A 129 -1.67 3.35 11.84
N PRO A 130 -2.91 3.75 11.47
CA PRO A 130 -3.17 4.44 10.21
C PRO A 130 -2.32 5.69 10.02
N GLY A 131 -2.12 6.51 11.04
CA GLY A 131 -1.31 7.73 10.96
C GLY A 131 0.14 7.44 10.58
N ILE A 132 0.74 6.40 11.17
CA ILE A 132 2.11 6.00 10.83
C ILE A 132 2.17 5.37 9.43
N LEU A 133 1.20 4.54 9.06
CA LEU A 133 1.10 3.97 7.70
C LEU A 133 1.01 5.07 6.63
N VAL A 134 0.20 6.10 6.86
CA VAL A 134 0.09 7.27 5.96
C VAL A 134 1.41 8.03 5.90
N THR A 135 2.05 8.25 7.05
CA THR A 135 3.35 8.95 7.10
C THR A 135 4.42 8.17 6.33
N TYR A 136 4.45 6.85 6.49
CA TYR A 136 5.36 5.97 5.76
C TYR A 136 5.07 5.96 4.25
N ALA A 137 3.79 5.87 3.86
CA ALA A 137 3.36 5.95 2.46
C ALA A 137 3.72 7.31 1.82
N ALA A 138 3.52 8.41 2.54
CA ALA A 138 3.93 9.74 2.10
C ALA A 138 5.45 9.84 1.93
N GLY A 139 6.23 9.30 2.87
CA GLY A 139 7.68 9.21 2.77
C GLY A 139 8.14 8.44 1.53
N LEU A 140 7.53 7.27 1.26
CA LEU A 140 7.77 6.50 0.06
C LEU A 140 7.42 7.29 -1.21
N ALA A 141 6.26 7.95 -1.24
CA ALA A 141 5.81 8.74 -2.37
C ALA A 141 6.77 9.90 -2.68
N VAL A 142 7.21 10.64 -1.65
CA VAL A 142 8.18 11.73 -1.79
C VAL A 142 9.52 11.21 -2.32
N MET A 143 9.99 10.05 -1.83
CA MET A 143 11.23 9.45 -2.32
C MET A 143 11.13 9.01 -3.79
N VAL A 144 10.03 8.38 -4.18
CA VAL A 144 9.78 7.97 -5.57
C VAL A 144 9.70 9.19 -6.49
N TRP A 145 8.98 10.24 -6.06
CA TRP A 145 8.91 11.51 -6.78
C TRP A 145 10.29 12.10 -6.99
N LYS A 146 11.09 12.21 -5.92
CA LYS A 146 12.43 12.80 -5.99
C LYS A 146 13.33 12.01 -6.95
N ARG A 147 13.27 10.67 -6.91
CA ARG A 147 14.03 9.80 -7.81
C ARG A 147 13.60 9.97 -9.27
N SER A 148 12.30 9.96 -9.55
CA SER A 148 11.75 10.18 -10.89
C SER A 148 12.20 11.51 -11.48
N ARG A 149 12.17 12.59 -10.67
CA ARG A 149 12.64 13.91 -11.08
C ARG A 149 14.14 13.92 -11.41
N SER A 150 14.97 13.25 -10.60
CA SER A 150 16.41 13.16 -10.88
C SER A 150 16.72 12.38 -12.16
N THR A 151 15.97 11.32 -12.46
CA THR A 151 16.13 10.58 -13.73
C THR A 151 15.73 11.44 -14.92
N LEU A 152 14.61 12.15 -14.85
CA LEU A 152 14.14 13.02 -15.93
C LEU A 152 15.15 14.12 -16.26
N VAL A 153 15.74 14.76 -15.24
CA VAL A 153 16.77 15.80 -15.43
C VAL A 153 18.01 15.24 -16.12
N LYS A 154 18.47 14.04 -15.72
CA LYS A 154 19.63 13.38 -16.38
C LYS A 154 19.35 13.09 -17.85
N THR A 155 18.17 12.59 -18.18
CA THR A 155 17.78 12.31 -19.58
C THR A 155 17.76 13.59 -20.41
N PHE A 156 17.27 14.70 -19.85
CA PHE A 156 17.27 15.99 -20.55
C PHE A 156 18.70 16.51 -20.78
N SER A 157 19.55 16.48 -19.76
CA SER A 157 20.95 16.89 -19.89
C SER A 157 21.76 16.05 -20.88
N SER A 158 21.49 14.74 -21.01
CA SER A 158 22.15 13.89 -22.01
C SER A 158 21.72 14.20 -23.45
N LEU A 159 20.46 14.61 -23.64
CA LEU A 159 19.95 14.98 -24.98
C LEU A 159 20.57 16.30 -25.46
N ASP A 160 20.78 17.26 -24.56
CA ASP A 160 21.45 18.52 -24.89
C ASP A 160 22.93 18.28 -25.27
N GLU A 161 23.64 17.42 -24.53
CA GLU A 161 25.04 17.05 -24.83
C GLU A 161 25.18 16.36 -26.19
N GLU A 162 24.30 15.41 -26.51
CA GLU A 162 24.34 14.69 -27.81
C GLU A 162 24.01 15.63 -28.98
N THR A 163 23.06 16.55 -28.78
CA THR A 163 22.71 17.57 -29.79
C THR A 163 23.89 18.51 -30.07
N ILE A 164 24.58 18.96 -29.02
CA ILE A 164 25.78 19.82 -29.17
C ILE A 164 26.92 19.04 -29.83
N THR A 165 27.12 17.77 -29.46
CA THR A 165 28.19 16.93 -30.02
C THR A 165 27.98 16.63 -31.51
N GLN A 166 26.73 16.43 -31.94
CA GLN A 166 26.39 16.27 -33.37
C GLN A 166 26.61 17.56 -34.17
N LEU A 167 26.26 18.72 -33.61
CA LEU A 167 26.49 20.02 -34.26
C LEU A 167 27.99 20.38 -34.37
N GLN A 168 28.80 19.93 -33.42
CA GLN A 168 30.24 20.22 -33.40
C GLN A 168 31.09 19.20 -34.18
N ARG A 169 30.50 18.13 -34.73
CA ARG A 169 31.22 17.26 -35.67
C ARG A 169 31.43 18.05 -36.96
N PRO A 170 32.63 18.58 -37.24
CA PRO A 170 32.87 19.29 -38.48
C PRO A 170 32.65 18.26 -39.57
N SER A 171 31.81 18.58 -40.54
CA SER A 171 31.74 17.83 -41.79
C SER A 171 33.11 17.88 -42.45
N ARG A 172 34.03 17.00 -42.05
CA ARG A 172 35.07 16.50 -42.94
C ARG A 172 34.32 15.68 -43.97
N ILE A 173 33.78 16.39 -44.95
CA ILE A 173 33.46 15.82 -46.26
C ILE A 173 34.80 15.30 -46.78
N ALA A 174 35.09 14.04 -46.49
CA ALA A 174 36.09 13.30 -47.23
C ALA A 174 35.50 13.13 -48.64
N ILE A 175 35.81 14.08 -49.51
CA ILE A 175 35.71 13.92 -50.97
C ILE A 175 36.87 13.00 -51.35
N THR A 176 36.74 11.71 -51.07
CA THR A 176 37.65 10.73 -51.65
C THR A 176 36.88 9.43 -51.86
N ASP A 177 36.96 8.96 -53.10
CA ASP A 177 36.62 7.62 -53.56
C ASP A 177 35.18 7.34 -54.01
N LEU A 178 34.79 8.08 -55.05
CA LEU A 178 34.14 7.51 -56.23
C LEU A 178 35.14 6.63 -56.99
N VAL A 179 35.41 5.41 -56.51
CA VAL A 179 36.01 4.36 -57.34
C VAL A 179 35.23 3.05 -57.15
N ALA A 180 34.58 2.67 -58.24
CA ALA A 180 34.06 1.38 -58.66
C ALA A 180 34.37 0.15 -57.77
N TYR A 181 33.37 -0.74 -57.61
CA TYR A 181 33.38 -2.08 -58.24
C TYR A 181 32.00 -2.79 -58.06
N PRO A 182 31.70 -3.85 -58.85
CA PRO A 182 30.37 -4.21 -59.29
C PRO A 182 29.73 -5.41 -58.57
N SER A 183 28.48 -5.60 -58.96
CA SER A 183 27.57 -6.75 -58.83
C SER A 183 28.19 -8.16 -58.92
N SER A 184 27.84 -9.04 -57.96
CA SER A 184 27.39 -10.43 -58.19
C SER A 184 26.87 -11.00 -56.85
N SER A 185 25.57 -11.23 -56.70
CA SER A 185 24.84 -12.48 -56.94
C SER A 185 24.73 -13.41 -55.70
N THR A 186 23.48 -13.80 -55.44
CA THR A 186 23.03 -15.12 -54.96
C THR A 186 22.78 -15.30 -53.45
N SER A 187 21.47 -15.44 -53.16
CA SER A 187 20.72 -15.89 -51.96
C SER A 187 21.13 -17.30 -51.45
N PRO A 188 20.52 -17.97 -50.44
CA PRO A 188 19.23 -17.72 -49.75
C PRO A 188 19.13 -18.00 -48.21
N ILE A 189 18.04 -17.49 -47.62
CA ILE A 189 17.11 -18.07 -46.61
C ILE A 189 17.68 -18.73 -45.32
N HIS A 190 17.30 -18.15 -44.16
CA HIS A 190 16.68 -18.79 -42.97
C HIS A 190 16.38 -17.66 -41.96
N MET A 191 15.17 -17.12 -41.79
CA MET A 191 13.89 -17.68 -41.27
C MET A 191 13.99 -18.19 -39.82
N LEU A 192 13.54 -17.34 -38.88
CA LEU A 192 13.00 -17.57 -37.52
C LEU A 192 12.96 -16.19 -36.84
N GLU A 193 11.93 -15.34 -36.99
CA GLU A 193 10.53 -15.50 -36.54
C GLU A 193 10.40 -16.04 -35.11
N ILE A 194 10.53 -15.15 -34.12
CA ILE A 194 10.00 -15.36 -32.77
C ILE A 194 9.25 -14.10 -32.32
N SER A 195 7.98 -14.08 -32.69
CA SER A 195 6.81 -13.72 -31.89
C SER A 195 6.88 -12.53 -30.93
N ASP A 196 6.46 -11.38 -31.46
CA ASP A 196 5.78 -10.33 -30.70
C ASP A 196 4.46 -10.89 -30.12
N THR A 197 4.49 -11.27 -28.84
CA THR A 197 3.25 -11.56 -28.10
C THR A 197 2.64 -10.24 -27.66
N LYS A 198 1.84 -9.70 -28.58
CA LYS A 198 0.88 -8.62 -28.41
C LYS A 198 -0.11 -9.04 -27.32
N LEU A 199 0.18 -8.68 -26.06
CA LEU A 199 -0.72 -8.90 -24.94
C LEU A 199 -1.90 -7.92 -25.08
N SER A 200 -2.94 -8.41 -25.74
CA SER A 200 -4.24 -7.77 -25.86
C SER A 200 -4.83 -7.50 -24.48
N LEU A 201 -5.09 -6.21 -24.26
CA LEU A 201 -6.15 -5.67 -23.43
C LEU A 201 -7.38 -6.59 -23.43
N VAL A 202 -7.56 -7.34 -22.35
CA VAL A 202 -8.85 -7.84 -21.92
C VAL A 202 -9.42 -6.79 -20.99
N SER A 203 -10.16 -5.83 -21.57
CA SER A 203 -11.24 -5.15 -20.87
C SER A 203 -12.37 -6.17 -20.80
N ASP A 204 -12.55 -6.78 -19.64
CA ASP A 204 -13.72 -7.61 -19.38
C ASP A 204 -14.75 -6.83 -18.58
N ASP A 205 -15.95 -6.86 -19.13
CA ASP A 205 -17.15 -6.21 -18.67
C ASP A 205 -17.53 -6.72 -17.28
N THR A 206 -17.53 -5.85 -16.28
CA THR A 206 -18.20 -6.12 -15.00
C THR A 206 -18.98 -4.89 -14.58
N LYS A 207 -19.95 -4.48 -15.41
CA LYS A 207 -20.91 -3.40 -15.10
C LYS A 207 -22.37 -3.84 -14.97
N ASP A 208 -22.72 -5.10 -15.25
CA ASP A 208 -24.13 -5.51 -15.26
C ASP A 208 -24.62 -6.29 -14.02
N SER A 209 -23.75 -6.59 -13.04
CA SER A 209 -24.15 -7.35 -11.84
C SER A 209 -24.69 -6.53 -10.66
N GLN A 210 -24.78 -5.19 -10.75
CA GLN A 210 -25.30 -4.36 -9.65
C GLN A 210 -26.78 -3.94 -9.77
N ALA A 211 -27.46 -4.19 -10.90
CA ALA A 211 -28.85 -3.77 -11.06
C ALA A 211 -29.89 -4.75 -10.48
N SER A 212 -29.51 -5.98 -10.10
CA SER A 212 -30.46 -7.02 -9.66
C SER A 212 -30.57 -7.23 -8.14
N VAL A 213 -29.63 -6.70 -7.34
CA VAL A 213 -29.63 -6.91 -5.87
C VAL A 213 -30.42 -5.84 -5.11
N ALA A 214 -30.62 -4.65 -5.70
CA ALA A 214 -31.33 -3.55 -5.04
C ALA A 214 -32.86 -3.75 -4.90
N LYS A 215 -33.43 -4.82 -5.46
CA LYS A 215 -34.90 -5.03 -5.48
C LYS A 215 -35.45 -5.97 -4.38
N ARG A 216 -34.61 -6.50 -3.48
CA ARG A 216 -35.04 -7.50 -2.47
C ARG A 216 -35.06 -7.05 -1.00
N LEU A 217 -34.77 -5.79 -0.68
CA LEU A 217 -34.64 -5.35 0.72
C LEU A 217 -35.73 -4.39 1.25
N SER A 218 -36.80 -4.12 0.49
CA SER A 218 -37.97 -3.38 0.99
C SER A 218 -39.14 -4.32 1.32
N LYS A 219 -38.98 -5.14 2.35
CA LYS A 219 -40.15 -5.80 2.98
C LYS A 219 -40.18 -5.46 4.47
N PRO A 220 -41.07 -4.56 4.92
CA PRO A 220 -41.22 -4.25 6.34
C PRO A 220 -41.83 -5.45 7.07
N SER A 221 -41.21 -5.84 8.19
CA SER A 221 -41.77 -6.82 9.13
C SER A 221 -42.97 -6.23 9.86
N PRO A 222 -44.09 -6.98 10.01
CA PRO A 222 -45.22 -6.52 10.80
C PRO A 222 -44.88 -6.52 12.30
N MET A 223 -45.09 -5.36 12.95
CA MET A 223 -45.08 -5.23 14.41
C MET A 223 -46.16 -6.13 15.02
N LYS A 224 -45.77 -6.99 15.95
CA LYS A 224 -46.70 -7.62 16.90
C LYS A 224 -46.72 -6.78 18.15
N TYR A 225 -47.89 -6.22 18.46
CA TYR A 225 -48.21 -5.63 19.76
C TYR A 225 -48.54 -6.77 20.73
N PHE A 226 -47.83 -6.83 21.85
CA PHE A 226 -48.27 -7.43 23.10
C PHE A 226 -47.69 -6.59 24.25
#